data_AF-A0A3B9CRW2-F1
#
_entry.id   AF-A0A3B9CRW2-F1
#
_cell.length_a   1.000
_cell.length_b   1.000
_cell.length_c   1.000
_cell.angle_alpha   90.00
_cell.angle_beta   90.00
_cell.angle_gamma   90.00
#
_symmetry.space_group_name_H-M   'P 1'
#
loop_
_entity.id
_entity.type
_entity.pdbx_description
1 polymer ?
#
loop_
_entity_poly.entity_id
_entity_poly.type
_entity_poly.pdbx_seq_one_letter_code
_entity_poly.pdbx_strand_id
1 'polypeptide(L)'
;MKRIFLTLAVVAAILVIITIVMGLSIGDATRVDRAVQRSVSNHFLMGMAALAFCLLVHAISLTYFMGTGRWLEETSNAYSLGDSYYESSKKIKYGTLPGLTACVVLLITTAGLGAVADPGTMTSLGNPFGFTDAQIHFFAACLTALINVGVNFSQYVAISRNSAVVEQVLAEVRRIRQERGLPVE
;
A
#
# COMPACT_ATOMS: atom_id res chain seq x y z
N MET A 1 -0.07 -10.43 12.07
CA MET A 1 -0.18 -9.55 10.89
C MET A 1 0.00 -8.06 11.18
N LYS A 2 -0.67 -7.47 12.18
CA LYS A 2 -0.55 -6.04 12.52
C LYS A 2 0.89 -5.49 12.59
N ARG A 3 1.79 -6.17 13.33
CA ARG A 3 3.20 -5.76 13.46
C ARG A 3 3.95 -5.83 12.12
N ILE A 4 3.81 -6.94 11.40
CA ILE A 4 4.43 -7.15 10.08
C ILE A 4 4.01 -6.04 9.11
N PHE A 5 2.69 -5.78 9.02
CA PHE A 5 2.18 -4.74 8.13
C PHE A 5 2.71 -3.36 8.49
N LEU A 6 2.73 -3.00 9.79
CA LEU A 6 3.26 -1.71 10.23
C LEU A 6 4.74 -1.54 9.87
N THR A 7 5.58 -2.56 10.10
CA THR A 7 7.00 -2.52 9.72
C THR A 7 7.15 -2.31 8.21
N LEU A 8 6.40 -3.06 7.40
CA LEU A 8 6.43 -2.91 5.95
C LEU A 8 5.96 -1.52 5.50
N ALA A 9 4.87 -1.00 6.07
CA ALA A 9 4.36 0.33 5.75
C ALA A 9 5.35 1.45 6.10
N VAL A 10 6.06 1.33 7.24
CA VAL A 10 7.12 2.28 7.62
C VAL A 10 8.29 2.22 6.65
N VAL A 11 8.75 1.02 6.30
CA VAL A 11 9.84 0.86 5.30
C VAL A 11 9.41 1.44 3.95
N ALA A 12 8.16 1.20 3.52
CA ALA A 12 7.63 1.77 2.29
C ALA A 12 7.61 3.30 2.31
N ALA A 13 7.17 3.91 3.41
CA ALA A 13 7.20 5.36 3.56
C ALA A 13 8.62 5.92 3.53
N ILE A 14 9.57 5.28 4.20
CA ILE A 14 10.99 5.68 4.19
C ILE A 14 11.56 5.61 2.77
N LEU A 15 11.29 4.53 2.03
CA LEU A 15 11.75 4.40 0.63
C LEU A 15 11.21 5.53 -0.25
N VAL A 16 9.92 5.86 -0.13
CA VAL A 16 9.33 6.99 -0.87
C VAL A 16 9.97 8.33 -0.49
N ILE A 17 10.22 8.58 0.80
CA ILE A 17 10.90 9.79 1.26
C ILE A 17 12.31 9.88 0.68
N ILE A 18 13.08 8.78 0.71
CA ILE A 18 14.41 8.71 0.11
C ILE A 18 14.34 9.04 -1.38
N THR A 19 13.40 8.45 -2.13
CA THR A 19 13.21 8.74 -3.56
C THR A 19 12.95 10.22 -3.82
N ILE A 20 12.09 10.87 -3.02
CA ILE A 20 11.78 12.30 -3.14
C ILE A 20 13.03 13.15 -2.88
N VAL A 21 13.78 12.85 -1.80
CA VAL A 21 15.03 13.55 -1.46
C VAL A 21 16.07 13.40 -2.57
N MET A 22 16.20 12.20 -3.14
CA MET A 22 17.07 11.96 -4.29
C MET A 22 16.65 12.79 -5.51
N GLY A 23 15.35 12.89 -5.78
CA GLY A 23 14.82 13.69 -6.89
C GLY A 23 15.15 15.18 -6.74
N LEU A 24 14.97 15.73 -5.53
CA LEU A 24 15.34 17.11 -5.21
C LEU A 24 16.85 17.38 -5.33
N SER A 25 17.67 16.34 -5.20
CA SER A 25 19.13 16.44 -5.24
C SER A 25 19.73 16.39 -6.65
N ILE A 26 18.92 16.14 -7.70
CA ILE A 26 19.39 16.04 -9.09
C ILE A 26 19.86 17.40 -9.64
N GLY A 27 19.22 18.50 -9.24
CA GLY A 27 19.46 19.81 -9.84
C GLY A 27 18.88 19.90 -11.25
N ASP A 28 19.63 20.49 -12.20
CA ASP A 28 19.20 20.60 -13.59
C ASP A 28 19.49 19.31 -14.38
N ALA A 29 18.44 18.49 -14.51
CA ALA A 29 18.50 17.18 -15.17
C ALA A 29 18.81 17.26 -16.68
N THR A 30 18.62 18.42 -17.33
CA THR A 30 18.88 18.60 -18.77
C THR A 30 20.36 18.68 -19.11
N ARG A 31 21.22 18.85 -18.10
CA ARG A 31 22.67 18.91 -18.29
C ARG A 31 23.22 17.55 -18.68
N VAL A 32 24.03 17.53 -19.74
CA VAL A 32 24.79 16.35 -20.22
C VAL A 32 26.02 16.07 -19.34
N ASP A 33 25.88 16.26 -18.02
CA ASP A 33 26.92 15.96 -17.05
C ASP A 33 26.76 14.52 -16.52
N ARG A 34 27.85 13.75 -16.49
CA ARG A 34 27.79 12.34 -16.08
C ARG A 34 27.31 12.14 -14.65
N ALA A 35 27.64 13.06 -13.73
CA ALA A 35 27.22 12.94 -12.34
C ALA A 35 25.71 13.20 -12.19
N VAL A 36 25.18 14.21 -12.91
CA VAL A 36 23.74 14.49 -12.99
C VAL A 36 22.98 13.30 -13.56
N GLN A 37 23.41 12.76 -14.71
CA GLN A 37 22.74 11.61 -15.34
C GLN A 37 22.77 10.35 -14.46
N ARG A 38 23.86 10.14 -13.70
CA ARG A 38 23.91 9.06 -12.70
C ARG A 38 22.92 9.29 -11.56
N SER A 39 22.73 10.53 -11.12
CA SER A 39 21.73 10.87 -10.09
C SER A 39 20.31 10.60 -10.58
N VAL A 40 19.98 10.99 -11.82
CA VAL A 40 18.70 10.67 -12.47
C VAL A 40 18.48 9.15 -12.51
N SER A 41 19.47 8.38 -12.98
CA SER A 41 19.38 6.92 -13.04
C SER A 41 19.18 6.27 -11.66
N ASN A 42 19.90 6.74 -10.65
CA ASN A 42 19.75 6.26 -9.28
C ASN A 42 18.36 6.60 -8.71
N HIS A 43 17.86 7.81 -8.94
CA HIS A 43 16.51 8.22 -8.55
C HIS A 43 15.45 7.35 -9.21
N PHE A 44 15.59 7.09 -10.52
CA PHE A 44 14.69 6.21 -11.26
C PHE A 44 14.66 4.79 -10.67
N LEU A 45 15.83 4.17 -10.46
CA LEU A 45 15.91 2.82 -9.89
C LEU A 45 15.33 2.75 -8.47
N MET A 46 15.64 3.74 -7.63
CA MET A 46 15.06 3.83 -6.28
C MET A 46 13.55 4.05 -6.32
N GLY A 47 13.06 4.88 -7.24
CA GLY A 47 11.62 5.10 -7.45
C GLY A 47 10.89 3.84 -7.89
N MET A 48 11.47 3.06 -8.80
CA MET A 48 10.93 1.76 -9.21
C MET A 48 10.91 0.74 -8.06
N ALA A 49 11.98 0.69 -7.25
CA ALA A 49 12.04 -0.16 -6.07
C ALA A 49 10.99 0.25 -5.02
N ALA A 50 10.85 1.55 -4.73
CA ALA A 50 9.86 2.09 -3.82
C ALA A 50 8.43 1.81 -4.31
N LEU A 51 8.16 2.01 -5.61
CA LEU A 51 6.87 1.67 -6.23
C LEU A 51 6.53 0.19 -6.04
N ALA A 52 7.44 -0.71 -6.46
CA ALA A 52 7.23 -2.15 -6.35
C ALA A 52 6.98 -2.57 -4.89
N PHE A 53 7.72 -1.98 -3.95
CA PHE A 53 7.56 -2.26 -2.53
C PHE A 53 6.22 -1.73 -1.98
N CYS A 54 5.81 -0.51 -2.30
CA CYS A 54 4.48 0.02 -1.92
C CYS A 54 3.34 -0.86 -2.46
N LEU A 55 3.43 -1.27 -3.74
CA LEU A 55 2.46 -2.19 -4.34
C LEU A 55 2.42 -3.53 -3.61
N LEU A 56 3.57 -4.07 -3.22
CA LEU A 56 3.66 -5.28 -2.39
C LEU A 56 2.96 -5.10 -1.04
N VAL A 57 3.17 -3.98 -0.34
CA VAL A 57 2.52 -3.71 0.96
C VAL A 57 0.99 -3.70 0.81
N HIS A 58 0.46 -3.01 -0.21
CA HIS A 58 -0.97 -3.01 -0.47
C HIS A 58 -1.50 -4.39 -0.88
N ALA A 59 -0.75 -5.14 -1.69
CA ALA A 59 -1.11 -6.50 -2.09
C ALA A 59 -1.16 -7.46 -0.88
N ILE A 60 -0.23 -7.36 0.07
CA ILE A 60 -0.25 -8.15 1.31
C ILE A 60 -1.49 -7.83 2.16
N SER A 61 -1.89 -6.55 2.24
CA SER A 61 -3.13 -6.18 2.94
C SER A 61 -4.36 -6.77 2.24
N LEU A 62 -4.41 -6.72 0.91
CA LEU A 62 -5.51 -7.29 0.13
C LEU A 62 -5.61 -8.82 0.33
N THR A 63 -4.50 -9.53 0.23
CA THR A 63 -4.46 -11.00 0.39
C THR A 63 -4.77 -11.41 1.82
N TYR A 64 -4.36 -10.62 2.83
CA TYR A 64 -4.79 -10.82 4.21
C TYR A 64 -6.32 -10.81 4.32
N PHE A 65 -7.00 -9.78 3.82
CA PHE A 65 -8.46 -9.70 3.90
C PHE A 65 -9.16 -10.82 3.11
N MET A 66 -8.62 -11.21 1.94
CA MET A 66 -9.16 -12.34 1.18
C MET A 66 -9.03 -13.65 1.95
N GLY A 67 -7.85 -13.93 2.49
CA GLY A 67 -7.58 -15.15 3.25
C GLY A 67 -8.42 -15.24 4.52
N THR A 68 -8.45 -14.18 5.34
CA THR A 68 -9.23 -14.19 6.58
C THR A 68 -10.73 -14.19 6.33
N GLY A 69 -11.20 -13.54 5.25
CA GLY A 69 -12.62 -13.53 4.91
C GLY A 69 -13.14 -14.93 4.61
N ARG A 70 -12.43 -15.67 3.74
CA ARG A 70 -12.77 -17.06 3.41
C ARG A 70 -12.65 -17.99 4.62
N TRP A 71 -11.59 -17.83 5.42
CA TRP A 71 -11.41 -18.60 6.65
C TRP A 71 -12.56 -18.36 7.66
N LEU A 72 -13.02 -17.12 7.81
CA LEU A 72 -14.15 -16.79 8.68
C LEU A 72 -15.44 -17.43 8.18
N GLU A 73 -15.73 -17.37 6.88
CA GLU A 73 -16.89 -18.02 6.26
C GLU A 73 -16.88 -19.54 6.51
N GLU A 74 -15.78 -20.21 6.15
CA GLU A 74 -15.65 -21.66 6.29
C GLU A 74 -15.72 -22.10 7.76
N THR A 75 -15.07 -21.35 8.68
CA THR A 75 -15.05 -21.67 10.12
C THR A 75 -16.41 -21.43 10.76
N SER A 76 -17.07 -20.31 10.45
CA SER A 76 -18.42 -20.02 10.94
C SER A 76 -19.41 -21.08 10.48
N ASN A 77 -19.30 -21.56 9.23
CA ASN A 77 -20.14 -22.64 8.71
C ASN A 77 -19.88 -23.97 9.43
N ALA A 78 -18.60 -24.34 9.62
CA ALA A 78 -18.21 -25.59 10.27
C ALA A 78 -18.65 -25.68 11.75
N TYR A 79 -18.69 -24.55 12.46
CA TYR A 79 -19.07 -24.48 13.87
C TYR A 79 -20.46 -23.87 14.12
N SER A 80 -21.21 -23.55 13.06
CA SER A 80 -22.55 -22.93 13.14
C SER A 80 -22.58 -21.63 13.97
N LEU A 81 -21.58 -20.77 13.80
CA LEU A 81 -21.39 -19.52 14.58
C LEU A 81 -22.24 -18.34 14.10
N GLY A 82 -22.98 -18.51 13.00
CA GLY A 82 -23.75 -17.46 12.33
C GLY A 82 -22.90 -16.54 11.46
N ASP A 83 -23.59 -15.73 10.65
CA ASP A 83 -22.97 -14.94 9.57
C ASP A 83 -22.38 -13.59 10.04
N SER A 84 -22.60 -13.21 11.30
CA SER A 84 -22.24 -11.89 11.82
C SER A 84 -20.73 -11.60 11.74
N TYR A 85 -19.90 -12.62 11.98
CA TYR A 85 -18.43 -12.52 11.89
C TYR A 85 -17.95 -12.32 10.45
N TYR A 86 -18.51 -13.09 9.52
CA TYR A 86 -18.19 -12.98 8.10
C TYR A 86 -18.63 -11.63 7.54
N GLU A 87 -19.85 -11.19 7.81
CA GLU A 87 -20.36 -9.90 7.34
C GLU A 87 -19.58 -8.71 7.94
N SER A 88 -19.12 -8.83 9.19
CA SER A 88 -18.24 -7.83 9.82
C SER A 88 -16.89 -7.71 9.09
N SER A 89 -16.24 -8.84 8.80
CA SER A 89 -14.98 -8.88 8.04
C SER A 89 -15.16 -8.35 6.62
N LYS A 90 -16.23 -8.77 5.95
CA LYS A 90 -16.61 -8.31 4.61
C LYS A 90 -16.78 -6.80 4.56
N LYS A 91 -17.51 -6.21 5.52
CA LYS A 91 -17.67 -4.74 5.62
C LYS A 91 -16.33 -4.03 5.78
N ILE A 92 -15.41 -4.57 6.57
CA ILE A 92 -14.06 -4.00 6.76
C ILE A 92 -13.27 -4.06 5.45
N LYS A 93 -13.26 -5.21 4.77
CA LYS A 93 -12.61 -5.40 3.47
C LYS A 93 -13.11 -4.38 2.44
N TYR A 94 -14.42 -4.35 2.20
CA TYR A 94 -15.00 -3.47 1.18
C TYR A 94 -14.92 -1.97 1.55
N GLY A 95 -14.85 -1.62 2.83
CA GLY A 95 -14.55 -0.26 3.26
C GLY A 95 -13.08 0.15 3.00
N THR A 96 -12.16 -0.81 2.88
CA THR A 96 -10.73 -0.56 2.68
C THR A 96 -10.34 -0.52 1.19
N LEU A 97 -11.03 -1.29 0.34
CA LEU A 97 -10.70 -1.43 -1.08
C LEU A 97 -10.64 -0.11 -1.87
N PRO A 98 -11.58 0.86 -1.74
CA PRO A 98 -11.52 2.07 -2.54
C PRO A 98 -10.25 2.89 -2.31
N GLY A 99 -9.84 3.05 -1.05
CA GLY A 99 -8.60 3.77 -0.69
C GLY A 99 -7.35 3.05 -1.20
N LEU A 100 -7.31 1.72 -1.09
CA LEU A 100 -6.23 0.90 -1.65
C LEU A 100 -6.12 1.09 -3.16
N THR A 101 -7.24 0.94 -3.90
CA THR A 101 -7.26 1.06 -5.36
C THR A 101 -6.84 2.46 -5.81
N ALA A 102 -7.37 3.50 -5.18
CA ALA A 102 -7.00 4.88 -5.51
C ALA A 102 -5.50 5.13 -5.28
N CYS A 103 -4.93 4.61 -4.19
CA CYS A 103 -3.50 4.72 -3.90
C CYS A 103 -2.64 4.00 -4.93
N VAL A 104 -3.02 2.78 -5.33
CA VAL A 104 -2.32 2.01 -6.37
C VAL A 104 -2.32 2.74 -7.71
N VAL A 105 -3.47 3.26 -8.12
CA VAL A 105 -3.57 4.07 -9.36
C VAL A 105 -2.64 5.28 -9.25
N LEU A 106 -2.69 6.00 -8.13
CA LEU A 106 -1.87 7.19 -7.93
C LEU A 106 -0.36 6.89 -7.92
N LEU A 107 0.07 5.77 -7.33
CA LEU A 107 1.47 5.30 -7.37
C LEU A 107 1.92 5.04 -8.81
N ILE A 108 1.12 4.35 -9.61
CA ILE A 108 1.41 4.06 -11.02
C ILE A 108 1.44 5.35 -11.85
N THR A 109 0.45 6.23 -11.65
CA THR A 109 0.40 7.53 -12.33
C THR A 109 1.64 8.37 -12.00
N THR A 110 2.06 8.43 -10.75
CA THR A 110 3.25 9.20 -10.34
C THR A 110 4.54 8.66 -10.95
N ALA A 111 4.68 7.33 -11.06
CA ALA A 111 5.79 6.72 -11.77
C ALA A 111 5.77 7.07 -13.27
N GLY A 112 4.59 7.06 -13.90
CA GLY A 112 4.41 7.53 -15.27
C GLY A 112 4.80 9.00 -15.45
N LEU A 113 4.40 9.88 -14.53
CA LEU A 113 4.82 11.29 -14.53
C LEU A 113 6.33 11.43 -14.36
N GLY A 114 6.98 10.55 -13.59
CA GLY A 114 8.44 10.52 -13.48
C GLY A 114 9.12 10.19 -14.81
N ALA A 115 8.55 9.26 -15.58
CA ALA A 115 9.03 8.95 -16.92
C ALA A 115 8.81 10.09 -17.93
N VAL A 116 7.77 10.92 -17.74
CA VAL A 116 7.56 12.13 -18.56
C VAL A 116 8.50 13.26 -18.14
N ALA A 117 8.86 13.35 -16.86
CA ALA A 117 9.83 14.32 -16.37
C ALA A 117 11.29 13.97 -16.71
N ASP A 118 11.54 12.78 -17.28
CA ASP A 118 12.87 12.34 -17.70
C ASP A 118 13.36 13.17 -18.91
N PRO A 119 14.51 13.87 -18.82
CA PRO A 119 15.06 14.65 -19.93
C PRO A 119 15.34 13.81 -21.20
N GLY A 120 15.50 12.49 -21.06
CA GLY A 120 15.70 11.56 -22.17
C GLY A 120 14.40 11.19 -22.90
N THR A 121 13.22 11.55 -22.37
CA THR A 121 11.95 11.26 -23.03
C THR A 121 11.62 12.29 -24.11
N MET A 122 10.93 11.84 -25.17
CA MET A 122 10.37 12.72 -26.20
C MET A 122 8.95 13.19 -25.86
N THR A 123 8.43 12.80 -24.70
CA THR A 123 7.05 13.11 -24.27
C THR A 123 7.07 14.29 -23.30
N SER A 124 6.12 15.20 -23.41
CA SER A 124 5.92 16.29 -22.46
C SER A 124 4.42 16.52 -22.26
N LEU A 125 4.01 16.90 -21.05
CA LEU A 125 2.65 17.39 -20.80
C LEU A 125 2.47 18.84 -21.25
N GLY A 126 3.54 19.45 -21.78
CA GLY A 126 3.60 20.86 -22.14
C GLY A 126 3.84 21.70 -20.90
N ASN A 127 3.04 22.76 -20.74
CA ASN A 127 3.15 23.65 -19.59
C ASN A 127 1.76 23.94 -18.99
N PRO A 128 1.03 22.90 -18.54
CA PRO A 128 -0.30 23.10 -17.99
C PRO A 128 -0.18 23.95 -16.71
N PHE A 129 -0.95 25.03 -16.66
CA PHE A 129 -0.98 25.96 -15.52
C PHE A 129 0.37 26.61 -15.16
N GLY A 130 1.35 26.60 -16.07
CA GLY A 130 2.67 27.22 -15.83
C GLY A 130 3.68 26.34 -15.08
N PHE A 131 3.41 25.04 -14.90
CA PHE A 131 4.34 24.09 -14.29
C PHE A 131 5.10 23.26 -15.33
N THR A 132 6.39 23.03 -15.07
CA THR A 132 7.21 22.08 -15.83
C THR A 132 6.85 20.64 -15.50
N ASP A 133 7.17 19.71 -16.40
CA ASP A 133 6.94 18.27 -16.18
C ASP A 133 7.57 17.76 -14.87
N ALA A 134 8.77 18.25 -14.53
CA ALA A 134 9.44 17.94 -13.26
C ALA A 134 8.69 18.47 -12.03
N GLN A 135 8.12 19.67 -12.10
CA GLN A 135 7.30 20.22 -11.02
C GLN A 135 6.00 19.42 -10.85
N ILE A 136 5.34 19.05 -11.95
CA ILE A 136 4.14 18.22 -11.93
C ILE A 136 4.44 16.86 -11.28
N HIS A 137 5.52 16.20 -11.70
CA HIS A 137 5.97 14.96 -11.09
C HIS A 137 6.26 15.13 -9.59
N PHE A 138 6.95 16.20 -9.19
CA PHE A 138 7.27 16.46 -7.79
C PHE A 138 6.01 16.65 -6.92
N PHE A 139 5.04 17.45 -7.37
CA PHE A 139 3.78 17.65 -6.65
C PHE A 139 2.98 16.34 -6.58
N ALA A 140 2.93 15.57 -7.66
CA ALA A 140 2.31 14.26 -7.68
C ALA A 140 3.01 13.29 -6.70
N ALA A 141 4.34 13.30 -6.63
CA ALA A 141 5.10 12.48 -5.69
C ALA A 141 4.81 12.84 -4.23
N CYS A 142 4.74 14.13 -3.90
CA CYS A 142 4.37 14.59 -2.55
C CYS A 142 2.95 14.17 -2.17
N LEU A 143 1.98 14.38 -3.07
CA LEU A 143 0.59 13.99 -2.86
C LEU A 143 0.46 12.47 -2.70
N THR A 144 1.18 11.71 -3.53
CA THR A 144 1.23 10.24 -3.47
C THR A 144 1.82 9.77 -2.15
N ALA A 145 2.90 10.37 -1.67
CA ALA A 145 3.49 10.02 -0.39
C ALA A 145 2.50 10.22 0.76
N LEU A 146 1.81 11.37 0.79
CA LEU A 146 0.79 11.68 1.81
C LEU A 146 -0.39 10.70 1.76
N ILE A 147 -0.94 10.46 0.57
CA ILE A 147 -2.06 9.53 0.38
C ILE A 147 -1.64 8.09 0.73
N ASN A 148 -0.45 7.66 0.33
CA ASN A 148 0.07 6.33 0.64
C ASN A 148 0.21 6.13 2.16
N VAL A 149 0.73 7.12 2.89
CA VAL A 149 0.78 7.07 4.36
C VAL A 149 -0.63 7.00 4.97
N GLY A 150 -1.56 7.84 4.49
CA GLY A 150 -2.95 7.83 4.97
C GLY A 150 -3.67 6.51 4.71
N VAL A 151 -3.49 5.93 3.53
CA VAL A 151 -4.06 4.63 3.16
C VAL A 151 -3.42 3.50 3.93
N ASN A 152 -2.10 3.49 4.12
CA ASN A 152 -1.43 2.52 4.98
C ASN A 152 -1.94 2.59 6.43
N PHE A 153 -2.16 3.79 6.97
CA PHE A 153 -2.74 3.96 8.29
C PHE A 153 -4.18 3.39 8.35
N SER A 154 -5.02 3.71 7.36
CA SER A 154 -6.37 3.12 7.22
C SER A 154 -6.33 1.59 7.17
N GLN A 155 -5.43 1.00 6.37
CA GLN A 155 -5.23 -0.44 6.27
C GLN A 155 -4.78 -1.04 7.60
N TYR A 156 -3.88 -0.40 8.34
CA TYR A 156 -3.45 -0.85 9.66
C TYR A 156 -4.62 -0.89 10.66
N VAL A 157 -5.50 0.12 10.65
CA VAL A 157 -6.71 0.15 11.48
C VAL A 157 -7.67 -0.96 11.06
N ALA A 158 -7.89 -1.14 9.75
CA ALA A 158 -8.76 -2.19 9.22
C ALA A 158 -8.24 -3.61 9.55
N ILE A 159 -6.94 -3.86 9.42
CA ILE A 159 -6.30 -5.12 9.81
C ILE A 159 -6.47 -5.36 11.31
N SER A 160 -6.32 -4.33 12.14
CA SER A 160 -6.52 -4.45 13.60
C SER A 160 -7.95 -4.82 13.95
N ARG A 161 -8.94 -4.17 13.32
CA ARG A 161 -10.37 -4.48 13.53
C ARG A 161 -10.72 -5.89 13.06
N ASN A 162 -10.21 -6.30 11.90
CA ASN A 162 -10.44 -7.64 11.37
C ASN A 162 -9.76 -8.73 12.21
N SER A 163 -8.56 -8.44 12.77
CA SER A 163 -7.89 -9.35 13.69
C SER A 163 -8.73 -9.59 14.96
N ALA A 164 -9.41 -8.56 15.47
CA ALA A 164 -10.32 -8.73 16.61
C ALA A 164 -11.52 -9.63 16.28
N VAL A 165 -12.05 -9.58 15.05
CA VAL A 165 -13.11 -10.50 14.59
C VAL A 165 -12.59 -11.94 14.55
N VAL A 166 -11.37 -12.14 14.04
CA VAL A 166 -10.71 -13.46 14.02
C VAL A 166 -10.52 -14.00 15.44
N GLU A 167 -10.06 -13.16 16.37
CA GLU A 167 -9.87 -13.55 17.78
C GLU A 167 -11.19 -13.96 18.46
N GLN A 168 -12.30 -13.27 18.16
CA GLN A 168 -13.62 -13.64 18.67
C GLN A 168 -14.06 -15.02 18.15
N VAL A 169 -13.87 -15.30 16.86
CA VAL A 169 -14.20 -16.61 16.28
C VAL A 169 -13.31 -17.71 16.89
N LEU A 170 -12.01 -17.47 17.05
CA LEU A 170 -11.12 -18.43 17.71
C LEU A 170 -11.53 -18.72 19.14
N ALA A 171 -11.93 -17.71 19.90
CA ALA A 171 -12.43 -17.88 21.28
C ALA A 171 -13.71 -18.74 21.31
N GLU A 172 -14.63 -18.51 20.39
CA GLU A 172 -15.88 -19.26 20.31
C GLU A 172 -15.69 -20.70 19.84
N VAL A 173 -14.83 -20.92 18.85
CA VAL A 173 -14.41 -22.26 18.43
C VAL A 173 -13.78 -23.01 19.62
N ARG A 174 -12.92 -22.34 20.39
CA ARG A 174 -12.31 -22.93 21.60
C ARG A 174 -13.35 -23.33 22.63
N ARG A 175 -14.35 -22.46 22.90
CA ARG A 175 -15.47 -22.75 23.80
C ARG A 175 -16.23 -24.01 23.37
N ILE A 176 -16.64 -24.08 22.10
CA ILE A 176 -17.38 -25.23 21.55
C ILE A 176 -16.55 -26.51 21.61
N ARG A 177 -15.24 -26.43 21.31
CA ARG A 177 -14.35 -27.60 21.40
C ARG A 177 -14.24 -28.12 22.84
N GLN A 178 -14.10 -27.23 23.83
CA GLN A 178 -14.08 -27.61 25.24
C GLN A 178 -15.40 -28.27 25.67
N GLU A 179 -16.54 -27.71 25.30
CA GLU A 179 -17.87 -28.27 25.60
C GLU A 179 -18.09 -29.66 24.99
N ARG A 180 -17.45 -29.93 23.85
CA ARG A 180 -17.50 -31.23 23.17
C ARG A 180 -16.38 -32.20 23.59
N GLY A 181 -15.55 -31.84 24.56
CA GLY A 181 -14.41 -32.66 24.99
C GLY A 181 -13.34 -32.84 23.91
N LEU A 182 -13.28 -31.93 22.93
CA LEU A 182 -12.27 -31.94 21.87
C LEU A 182 -10.98 -31.23 22.33
N PRO A 183 -9.80 -31.63 21.84
CA PRO A 183 -8.54 -30.98 22.18
C PRO A 183 -8.56 -29.48 21.84
N VAL A 184 -8.03 -28.66 22.74
CA VAL A 184 -7.79 -27.22 22.53
C VAL A 184 -6.30 -26.95 22.70
N GLU A 185 -5.64 -26.65 21.60
CA GLU A 185 -4.27 -26.10 21.57
C GLU A 185 -4.34 -24.59 21.42
#